data_AF-A0A0G1UXA5-F1
#
_entry.id   AF-A0A0G1UXA5-F1
#
_cell.length_a   1.000
_cell.length_b   1.000
_cell.length_c   1.000
_cell.angle_alpha   90.00
_cell.angle_beta   90.00
_cell.angle_gamma   90.00
#
_symmetry.space_group_name_H-M   'P 1'
#
loop_
_entity.id
_entity.type
_entity.pdbx_description
1 polymer ?
#
loop_
_entity_poly.entity_id
_entity_poly.type
_entity_poly.pdbx_seq_one_letter_code
_entity_poly.pdbx_strand_id
1 'polypeptide(L)' 'MPFEFEPHGLAVEVPEGIFSAGVQGDAKTYTPIVMLSGPFPGHEVLAKLSSKISNTVPANRVTFEFGRR' A
#
# COMPACT_ATOMS: atom_id res chain seq x y z
N MET A 1 -16.19 6.62 -9.07
CA MET A 1 -15.91 5.27 -8.52
C MET A 1 -15.91 5.42 -7.00
N PRO A 2 -16.90 4.93 -6.24
CA PRO A 2 -16.81 4.98 -4.79
C PRO A 2 -15.78 3.94 -4.34
N PHE A 3 -14.77 4.38 -3.59
CA PHE A 3 -13.76 3.50 -3.00
C PHE A 3 -14.45 2.64 -1.93
N GLU A 4 -14.47 1.32 -2.10
CA GLU A 4 -14.87 0.39 -1.04
C GLU A 4 -13.92 0.56 0.15
N PHE A 5 -14.45 0.96 1.30
CA PHE A 5 -13.73 0.87 2.56
C PHE A 5 -13.53 -0.62 2.87
N GLU A 6 -12.31 -1.12 2.76
CA GLU A 6 -11.93 -2.38 3.40
C GLU A 6 -12.31 -2.29 4.90
N PRO A 7 -12.84 -3.36 5.52
CA PRO A 7 -13.55 -3.32 6.82
C PRO A 7 -12.65 -3.03 8.04
N HIS A 8 -11.44 -2.54 7.80
CA HIS A 8 -10.37 -2.40 8.79
C HIS A 8 -10.14 -0.95 9.23
N GLY A 9 -10.95 0.01 8.74
CA GLY A 9 -10.84 1.42 9.13
C GLY A 9 -9.51 2.06 8.73
N LEU A 10 -8.89 1.55 7.65
CA LEU A 10 -7.63 2.04 7.14
C LEU A 10 -7.87 3.15 6.11
N ALA A 11 -7.14 4.25 6.27
CA ALA A 11 -6.99 5.27 5.25
C ALA A 11 -5.84 4.91 4.31
N VAL A 12 -5.92 5.40 3.07
CA VAL A 12 -4.91 5.18 2.04
C VAL A 12 -4.43 6.53 1.51
N GLU A 13 -3.11 6.69 1.43
CA GLU A 13 -2.46 7.89 0.91
C GLU A 13 -1.37 7.47 -0.10
N VAL A 14 -1.26 8.20 -1.21
CA VAL A 14 -0.17 8.04 -2.18
C VAL A 14 0.61 9.35 -2.19
N PRO A 15 1.71 9.46 -1.41
CA PRO A 15 2.44 10.71 -1.29
C PRO A 15 3.09 11.11 -2.62
N GLU A 16 2.92 12.37 -3.00
CA GLU A 16 3.48 12.91 -4.24
C GLU A 16 5.01 12.97 -4.18
N GLY A 17 5.66 12.61 -5.29
CA GLY A 17 7.11 12.70 -5.42
C GLY A 17 7.90 11.59 -4.71
N ILE A 18 7.25 10.67 -3.99
CA ILE A 18 7.93 9.56 -3.30
C ILE A 18 7.76 8.27 -4.09
N PHE A 19 8.90 7.74 -4.56
CA PHE A 19 8.95 6.54 -5.38
C PHE A 19 9.78 5.44 -4.71
N SER A 20 9.49 4.19 -5.05
CA SER A 20 10.26 3.03 -4.61
C SER A 20 10.69 2.17 -5.79
N ALA A 21 11.96 1.74 -5.72
CA ALA A 21 12.50 0.76 -6.65
C ALA A 21 11.85 -0.62 -6.42
N GLY A 22 11.54 -1.31 -7.50
CA GLY A 22 11.06 -2.68 -7.51
C GLY A 22 11.51 -3.42 -8.76
N VAL A 23 11.05 -4.66 -8.88
CA VAL A 23 11.33 -5.53 -10.02
C VAL A 23 10.00 -5.92 -10.64
N GLN A 24 9.87 -5.72 -11.95
CA GLN A 24 8.71 -6.16 -12.72
C GLN A 24 9.22 -6.94 -13.94
N GLY A 25 9.01 -8.26 -13.93
CA GLY A 25 9.71 -9.16 -14.84
C GLY A 25 11.22 -9.08 -14.60
N ASP A 26 11.99 -8.77 -15.64
CA ASP A 26 13.45 -8.62 -15.56
C ASP A 26 13.89 -7.14 -15.46
N ALA A 27 12.93 -6.20 -15.43
CA ALA A 27 13.22 -4.78 -15.42
C ALA A 27 13.17 -4.19 -14.01
N LYS A 28 14.07 -3.24 -13.73
CA LYS A 28 13.97 -2.36 -12.57
C LYS A 28 12.91 -1.30 -12.82
N THR A 29 11.96 -1.15 -11.90
CA THR A 29 10.89 -0.15 -12.00
C THR A 29 10.95 0.81 -10.81
N TYR A 30 10.40 2.02 -11.00
CA TYR A 30 10.19 2.98 -9.93
C TYR A 30 8.72 3.39 -9.94
N THR A 31 8.01 3.10 -8.87
CA THR A 31 6.57 3.40 -8.75
C THR A 31 6.32 4.22 -7.48
N PRO A 32 5.20 4.96 -7.41
CA PRO A 32 4.77 5.57 -6.16
C PRO A 32 4.65 4.53 -5.04
N ILE A 33 4.80 5.00 -3.80
CA ILE A 33 4.49 4.19 -2.62
C ILE A 33 3.00 4.35 -2.26
N VAL A 34 2.39 3.29 -1.76
CA VAL A 34 1.05 3.34 -1.16
C VAL A 34 1.23 3.27 0.35
N MET A 35 0.67 4.24 1.08
CA MET A 35 0.73 4.29 2.53
C MET A 35 -0.64 3.99 3.13
N LEU A 36 -0.69 3.03 4.04
CA LEU A 36 -1.85 2.69 4.84
C LEU A 36 -1.70 3.30 6.23
N SER A 37 -2.75 3.91 6.75
CA SER A 37 -2.78 4.47 8.11
C SER A 37 -4.10 4.15 8.80
N GLY A 38 -4.09 4.02 10.13
CA GLY A 38 -5.27 3.70 10.92
C GLY A 38 -5.02 2.64 12.00
N PRO A 39 -6.09 2.05 12.58
CA PRO A 39 -5.97 0.99 13.57
C PRO A 39 -5.19 -0.20 13.03
N PHE A 40 -4.28 -0.76 13.83
CA PHE A 40 -3.49 -1.91 13.40
C PHE A 40 -4.38 -3.15 13.23
N PRO A 41 -4.56 -3.68 12.00
CA PRO A 41 -5.50 -4.78 11.75
C PRO A 41 -4.86 -6.16 11.95
N GLY A 42 -3.58 -6.21 12.34
CA GLY A 42 -2.78 -7.44 12.42
C GLY A 42 -1.92 -7.67 11.17
N HIS A 43 -0.79 -8.35 11.36
CA HIS A 43 0.19 -8.61 10.31
C HIS A 43 -0.37 -9.43 9.14
N GLU A 44 -1.23 -10.42 9.42
CA GLU A 44 -1.83 -11.26 8.37
C GLU A 44 -2.73 -10.45 7.43
N VAL A 45 -3.50 -9.51 7.98
CA VAL A 45 -4.36 -8.62 7.20
C VAL A 45 -3.50 -7.68 6.35
N LEU A 46 -2.47 -7.06 6.94
CA LEU A 46 -1.55 -6.20 6.20
C LEU A 46 -0.83 -6.95 5.07
N ALA A 47 -0.43 -8.20 5.28
CA ALA A 47 0.18 -9.03 4.25
C ALA A 47 -0.77 -9.29 3.09
N LYS A 48 -2.02 -9.69 3.38
CA LYS A 48 -3.06 -9.92 2.36
C LYS A 48 -3.36 -8.64 1.58
N LEU A 49 -3.53 -7.52 2.28
CA LEU A 49 -3.76 -6.20 1.66
C LEU A 49 -2.59 -5.77 0.78
N SER A 50 -1.35 -5.91 1.28
CA SER A 50 -0.15 -5.57 0.52
C SER A 50 -0.08 -6.34 -0.79
N SER A 51 -0.29 -7.66 -0.75
CA SER A 51 -0.34 -8.49 -1.96
C SER A 51 -1.50 -8.13 -2.90
N LYS A 52 -2.69 -7.83 -2.37
CA LYS A 52 -3.84 -7.43 -3.19
C LYS A 52 -3.56 -6.11 -3.91
N ILE A 53 -3.06 -5.11 -3.18
CA ILE A 53 -2.78 -3.77 -3.70
C ILE A 53 -1.68 -3.85 -4.76
N SER A 54 -0.53 -4.47 -4.47
CA SER A 54 0.60 -4.53 -5.42
C SER A 54 0.30 -5.30 -6.71
N ASN A 55 -0.69 -6.19 -6.70
CA ASN A 55 -1.17 -6.89 -7.90
C ASN A 55 -2.29 -6.14 -8.66
N THR A 56 -2.92 -5.14 -8.04
CA THR A 56 -4.05 -4.40 -8.64
C THR A 56 -3.63 -3.03 -9.17
N VAL A 57 -2.73 -2.35 -8.46
CA VAL A 57 -2.20 -1.04 -8.84
C VAL A 57 -0.70 -1.13 -9.11
N PRO A 58 -0.15 -0.29 -9.99
CA PRO A 58 1.29 -0.28 -10.29
C PRO A 58 2.08 0.33 -9.13
N ALA A 59 2.16 -0.40 -8.01
CA ALA A 59 2.85 -0.01 -6.79
C ALA A 59 3.75 -1.15 -6.30
N ASN A 60 5.05 -0.90 -6.32
CA ASN A 60 6.09 -1.80 -5.84
C ASN A 60 6.12 -1.93 -4.31
N ARG A 61 5.54 -0.95 -3.59
CA ARG A 61 5.63 -0.89 -2.13
C ARG A 61 4.35 -0.37 -1.51
N VAL A 62 3.87 -1.12 -0.54
CA VAL A 62 2.80 -0.75 0.39
C VAL A 62 3.40 -0.65 1.77
N THR A 63 3.23 0.49 2.45
CA THR A 63 3.68 0.72 3.82
C THR A 63 2.50 0.85 4.76
N PHE A 64 2.72 0.56 6.04
CA PHE A 64 1.76 0.83 7.10
C PHE A 64 2.40 1.79 8.10
N GLU A 65 1.72 2.88 8.39
CA GLU A 65 2.15 3.87 9.37
C GLU A 65 1.77 3.41 10.78
N PHE A 66 2.78 3.07 11.58
CA PHE A 66 2.59 2.68 12.96
C PHE A 66 2.55 3.94 13.85
N GLY A 67 1.41 4.22 14.49
CA GLY A 67 1.33 5.22 15.55
C GLY A 67 0.86 6.63 15.16
N ARG A 68 0.14 6.81 14.04
CA ARG A 68 -0.65 8.04 13.85
C ARG A 68 -1.77 8.08 14.90
N ARG A 69 -1.66 9.01 15.85
CA ARG A 69 -2.66 9.29 16.90
C ARG A 69 -3.78 10.16 16.36
#